data_AF-A0A7G9YIT3-F1
#
_entry.id   AF-A0A7G9YIT3-F1
#
_cell.length_a   1.000
_cell.length_b   1.000
_cell.length_c   1.000
_cell.angle_alpha   90.00
_cell.angle_beta   90.00
_cell.angle_gamma   90.00
#
_symmetry.space_group_name_H-M   'P 1'
#
loop_
_entity.id
_entity.type
_entity.pdbx_description
1 polymer ?
#
loop_
_entity_poly.entity_id
_entity_poly.type
_entity_poly.pdbx_seq_one_letter_code
_entity_poly.pdbx_strand_id
1 'polypeptide(L)'
;MSAALDDSSRYVLAGDEFDAATGENSINIVEAVLDEYGWIRKIEQVITDRGSQYYANKKDKHGRSESEFDAFLRGHGIKHIKARVKHPQTNGKIEKWHDLYEKQRMKFKSFADFVKWYNTVRYHESLDTKHYLQTPEDAFWSRLPDGCKLNVFLKRMDAGL
;
A
#
# COMPACT_ATOMS: atom_id res chain seq x y z
N MET A 1 0.19 13.15 -4.58
CA MET A 1 -0.14 11.71 -4.74
C MET A 1 0.52 10.92 -3.63
N SER A 2 -0.25 10.06 -2.96
CA SER A 2 0.25 9.08 -1.99
C SER A 2 -0.52 7.77 -2.17
N ALA A 3 0.16 6.63 -2.03
CA ALA A 3 -0.46 5.32 -2.21
C ALA A 3 0.15 4.25 -1.28
N ALA A 4 -0.67 3.28 -0.88
CA ALA A 4 -0.27 2.05 -0.23
C ALA A 4 -0.20 0.91 -1.26
N LEU A 5 0.99 0.32 -1.37
CA LEU A 5 1.29 -0.75 -2.31
C LEU A 5 1.57 -2.05 -1.55
N ASP A 6 0.94 -3.15 -1.94
CA ASP A 6 1.33 -4.47 -1.44
C ASP A 6 2.73 -4.84 -1.94
N ASP A 7 3.63 -5.12 -1.00
CA ASP A 7 5.05 -5.34 -1.27
C ASP A 7 5.31 -6.60 -2.11
N SER A 8 4.42 -7.59 -2.06
CA SER A 8 4.55 -8.82 -2.83
C SER A 8 4.03 -8.64 -4.25
N SER A 9 2.75 -8.28 -4.37
CA SER A 9 1.99 -8.28 -5.61
C SER A 9 2.08 -6.99 -6.41
N ARG A 10 2.64 -5.91 -5.85
CA ARG A 10 2.53 -4.55 -6.41
C ARG A 10 1.09 -4.06 -6.51
N TYR A 11 0.12 -4.69 -5.87
CA TYR A 11 -1.26 -4.21 -5.91
C TYR A 11 -1.38 -2.89 -5.17
N VAL A 12 -1.99 -1.87 -5.78
CA VAL A 12 -2.32 -0.62 -5.09
C VAL A 12 -3.58 -0.88 -4.27
N LEU A 13 -3.41 -0.92 -2.95
CA LEU A 13 -4.50 -1.19 -2.01
C LEU A 13 -5.34 0.05 -1.72
N ALA A 14 -4.70 1.21 -1.66
CA ALA A 14 -5.36 2.51 -1.48
C ALA A 14 -4.42 3.64 -1.94
N GLY A 15 -4.96 4.82 -2.21
CA GLY A 15 -4.18 6.02 -2.52
C GLY A 15 -5.06 7.18 -2.94
N ASP A 16 -4.48 8.38 -3.02
CA ASP A 16 -5.17 9.56 -3.55
C ASP A 16 -4.21 10.71 -3.97
N GLU A 17 -4.77 11.67 -4.72
CA GLU A 17 -4.15 12.91 -5.17
C GLU A 17 -4.33 14.02 -4.15
N PHE A 18 -3.48 14.07 -3.13
CA PHE A 18 -3.48 15.14 -2.14
C PHE A 18 -2.69 16.38 -2.57
N ASP A 19 -3.15 17.56 -2.11
CA ASP A 19 -2.44 18.84 -2.24
C ASP A 19 -1.12 18.89 -1.45
N ALA A 20 -1.01 18.09 -0.38
CA ALA A 20 0.19 17.99 0.45
C ALA A 20 0.42 16.56 0.98
N ALA A 21 1.69 16.18 1.10
CA ALA A 21 2.09 14.93 1.77
C ALA A 21 2.13 15.14 3.29
N THR A 22 1.05 14.79 3.99
CA THR A 22 0.90 14.95 5.44
C THR A 22 0.78 13.61 6.15
N GLY A 23 1.06 13.58 7.46
CA GLY A 23 0.90 12.37 8.28
C GLY A 23 -0.57 11.92 8.36
N GLU A 24 -1.51 12.87 8.37
CA GLU A 24 -2.95 12.60 8.33
C GLU A 24 -3.37 11.87 7.04
N ASN A 25 -2.89 12.32 5.87
CA ASN A 25 -3.17 11.63 4.61
C ASN A 25 -2.61 10.20 4.61
N SER A 26 -1.44 9.99 5.24
CA SER A 26 -0.89 8.64 5.42
C SER A 26 -1.75 7.78 6.35
N ILE A 27 -2.31 8.34 7.43
CA ILE A 27 -3.26 7.64 8.31
C ILE A 27 -4.50 7.23 7.49
N ASN A 28 -5.13 8.18 6.81
CA ASN A 28 -6.35 7.96 6.03
C ASN A 28 -6.16 6.86 4.98
N ILE A 29 -5.00 6.80 4.31
CA ILE A 29 -4.69 5.72 3.38
C ILE A 29 -4.63 4.37 4.09
N VAL A 30 -3.94 4.26 5.23
CA VAL A 30 -3.83 2.98 5.95
C VAL A 30 -5.18 2.55 6.52
N GLU A 31 -5.99 3.49 7.01
CA GLU A 31 -7.38 3.23 7.42
C GLU A 31 -8.20 2.66 6.28
N ALA A 32 -8.15 3.25 5.08
CA ALA A 32 -8.83 2.72 3.91
C ALA A 32 -8.40 1.28 3.57
N VAL A 33 -7.10 0.96 3.69
CA VAL A 33 -6.62 -0.43 3.51
C VAL A 33 -7.18 -1.36 4.58
N LEU A 34 -7.22 -0.92 5.85
CA LEU A 34 -7.76 -1.73 6.95
C LEU A 34 -9.26 -2.01 6.76
N ASP A 35 -10.02 -1.00 6.35
CA ASP A 35 -11.46 -1.11 6.12
C ASP A 35 -11.78 -2.06 4.96
N GLU A 36 -11.06 -1.94 3.85
CA GLU A 36 -11.33 -2.72 2.64
C GLU A 36 -10.72 -4.13 2.68
N TYR A 37 -9.50 -4.29 3.22
CA TYR A 37 -8.73 -5.54 3.14
C TYR A 37 -8.42 -6.17 4.50
N GLY A 38 -8.61 -5.47 5.62
CA GLY A 38 -8.24 -5.95 6.95
C GLY A 38 -8.98 -7.22 7.38
N TRP A 39 -10.18 -7.45 6.82
CA TRP A 39 -10.94 -8.69 7.03
C TRP A 39 -10.39 -9.90 6.25
N ILE A 40 -9.62 -9.66 5.17
CA ILE A 40 -8.99 -10.70 4.36
C ILE A 40 -7.71 -11.16 5.06
N ARG A 41 -6.86 -10.19 5.42
CA ARG A 41 -5.57 -10.44 6.07
C ARG A 41 -5.15 -9.24 6.88
N LYS A 42 -4.58 -9.50 8.06
CA LYS A 42 -3.98 -8.47 8.90
C LYS A 42 -2.78 -7.82 8.21
N ILE A 43 -2.72 -6.48 8.23
CA ILE A 43 -1.51 -5.72 7.89
C ILE A 43 -0.49 -5.93 9.01
N GLU A 44 0.62 -6.60 8.72
CA GLU A 44 1.66 -6.84 9.73
C GLU A 44 2.64 -5.67 9.83
N GLN A 45 2.97 -5.07 8.69
CA GLN A 45 4.06 -4.12 8.56
C GLN A 45 3.70 -3.03 7.55
N VAL A 46 4.06 -1.80 7.88
CA VAL A 46 4.03 -0.66 6.95
C VAL A 46 5.46 -0.16 6.79
N ILE A 47 5.86 0.03 5.54
CA ILE A 47 7.19 0.53 5.17
C ILE A 47 7.02 1.95 4.66
N THR A 48 7.71 2.92 5.26
CA THR A 48 7.76 4.28 4.76
C THR A 48 9.19 4.78 4.60
N ASP A 49 9.34 5.84 3.83
CA ASP A 49 10.56 6.64 3.86
C ASP A 49 10.66 7.44 5.18
N ARG A 50 11.75 8.20 5.30
CA ARG A 50 11.96 9.14 6.40
C ARG A 50 11.47 10.54 6.00
N GLY A 51 10.33 10.65 5.34
CA GLY A 51 9.69 11.93 5.08
C GLY A 51 9.36 12.67 6.38
N SER A 52 9.38 14.00 6.34
CA SER A 52 9.07 14.87 7.49
C SER A 52 7.69 14.59 8.08
N GLN A 53 6.75 14.12 7.27
CA GLN A 53 5.41 13.68 7.66
C GLN A 53 5.39 12.50 8.65
N TYR A 54 6.50 11.76 8.78
CA TYR A 54 6.66 10.65 9.73
C TYR A 54 7.51 10.99 10.95
N TYR A 55 7.81 12.29 11.17
CA TYR A 55 8.48 12.82 12.35
C TYR A 55 7.54 13.66 13.19
N ALA A 56 7.60 13.53 14.52
CA ALA A 56 6.79 14.36 15.40
C ALA A 56 7.31 15.80 15.53
N ASN A 57 6.37 16.73 15.67
CA ASN A 57 6.62 18.15 15.97
C ASN A 57 7.13 18.40 17.41
N LYS A 58 7.04 17.42 18.32
CA LYS A 58 7.54 17.53 19.71
C LYS A 58 8.43 16.33 20.06
N LYS A 59 9.66 16.61 20.51
CA LYS A 59 10.56 15.62 21.12
C LYS A 59 10.20 15.48 22.60
N ASP A 60 10.11 14.26 23.10
CA ASP A 60 10.03 14.02 24.54
C ASP A 60 11.36 14.44 25.22
N LYS A 61 11.36 14.52 26.55
CA LYS A 61 12.53 14.81 27.40
C LYS A 61 13.70 13.81 27.25
N HIS A 62 13.52 12.74 26.48
CA HIS A 62 14.52 11.72 26.16
C HIS A 62 14.89 11.71 24.66
N GLY A 63 14.48 12.72 23.89
CA GLY A 63 14.81 12.88 22.48
C GLY A 63 14.02 11.97 21.51
N ARG A 64 13.03 11.22 21.99
CA ARG A 64 12.13 10.42 21.15
C ARG A 64 10.98 11.31 20.67
N SER A 65 10.78 11.40 19.36
CA SER A 65 9.59 12.01 18.78
C SER A 65 8.75 10.91 18.14
N GLU A 66 7.55 10.70 18.66
CA GLU A 66 6.58 9.77 18.08
C GLU A 66 5.58 10.56 17.24
N SER A 67 5.52 10.31 15.94
CA SER A 67 4.53 10.94 15.08
C SER A 67 3.12 10.39 15.36
N GLU A 68 2.07 11.14 15.02
CA GLU A 68 0.69 10.64 15.10
C GLU A 68 0.51 9.36 14.28
N PHE A 69 1.19 9.26 13.14
CA PHE A 69 1.23 8.06 12.31
C PHE A 69 1.86 6.86 13.02
N ASP A 70 2.99 7.04 13.72
CA ASP A 70 3.62 5.98 14.52
C ASP A 70 2.66 5.47 15.62
N ALA A 71 1.98 6.38 16.31
CA ALA A 71 1.03 6.04 17.36
C ALA A 71 -0.19 5.29 16.79
N PHE A 72 -0.70 5.72 15.64
CA PHE A 72 -1.79 5.06 14.91
C PHE A 72 -1.44 3.61 14.52
N LEU A 73 -0.27 3.40 13.90
CA LEU A 73 0.17 2.06 13.50
C LEU A 73 0.33 1.14 14.73
N ARG A 74 0.90 1.65 15.82
CA ARG A 74 1.02 0.90 17.07
C ARG A 74 -0.35 0.54 17.65
N GLY A 75 -1.31 1.45 17.61
CA GLY A 75 -2.68 1.22 18.07
C GLY A 75 -3.36 0.04 17.35
N HIS A 76 -3.04 -0.17 16.08
CA HIS A 76 -3.52 -1.28 15.27
C HIS A 76 -2.62 -2.54 15.33
N GLY A 77 -1.55 -2.51 16.13
CA GLY A 77 -0.58 -3.60 16.22
C GLY A 77 0.17 -3.85 14.91
N ILE A 78 0.41 -2.79 14.13
CA ILE A 78 1.15 -2.78 12.86
C ILE A 78 2.57 -2.29 13.14
N LYS A 79 3.57 -3.05 12.68
CA LYS A 79 4.97 -2.67 12.84
C LYS A 79 5.38 -1.65 11.78
N HIS A 80 5.80 -0.47 12.22
CA HIS A 80 6.35 0.53 11.32
C HIS A 80 7.83 0.26 11.02
N ILE A 81 8.16 0.10 9.74
CA ILE A 81 9.53 -0.04 9.24
C ILE A 81 9.92 1.23 8.50
N LYS A 82 10.75 2.06 9.15
CA LYS A 82 11.33 3.26 8.53
C LYS A 82 12.55 2.86 7.70
N ALA A 83 12.43 2.93 6.37
CA ALA A 83 13.53 2.61 5.46
C ALA A 83 14.76 3.50 5.75
N ARG A 84 15.95 2.94 5.64
CA ARG A 84 17.19 3.73 5.77
C ARG A 84 17.35 4.65 4.56
N VAL A 85 17.91 5.84 4.79
CA VAL A 85 18.30 6.76 3.70
C VAL A 85 19.27 6.00 2.77
N LYS A 86 19.00 6.00 1.45
CA LYS A 86 19.71 5.21 0.43
C LYS A 86 19.56 3.69 0.60
N HIS A 87 18.33 3.19 0.76
CA HIS A 87 18.02 1.75 0.62
C HIS A 87 17.10 1.48 -0.58
N PRO A 88 17.66 1.43 -1.81
CA PRO A 88 16.89 1.34 -3.06
C PRO A 88 15.95 0.13 -3.12
N GLN A 89 16.25 -0.96 -2.41
CA GLN A 89 15.40 -2.15 -2.42
C GLN A 89 14.09 -1.98 -1.63
N THR A 90 14.08 -1.14 -0.59
CA THR A 90 12.93 -1.03 0.33
C THR A 90 11.89 -0.04 -0.19
N ASN A 91 12.33 1.09 -0.76
CA ASN A 91 11.43 2.09 -1.32
C ASN A 91 11.36 2.07 -2.85
N GLY A 92 12.27 1.38 -3.53
CA GLY A 92 12.32 1.39 -5.00
C GLY A 92 11.06 0.86 -5.68
N LYS A 93 10.23 0.07 -4.99
CA LYS A 93 8.93 -0.39 -5.52
C LYS A 93 7.92 0.75 -5.62
N ILE A 94 7.77 1.54 -4.54
CA ILE A 94 6.86 2.68 -4.53
C ILE A 94 7.41 3.83 -5.36
N GLU A 95 8.73 4.05 -5.38
CA GLU A 95 9.39 5.04 -6.25
C GLU A 95 9.14 4.72 -7.73
N LYS A 96 9.32 3.47 -8.17
CA LYS A 96 8.98 3.05 -9.55
C LYS A 96 7.50 3.21 -9.87
N TRP A 97 6.63 3.04 -8.89
CA TRP A 97 5.20 3.28 -9.05
C TRP A 97 4.92 4.77 -9.25
N HIS A 98 5.55 5.66 -8.47
CA HIS A 98 5.48 7.12 -8.67
C HIS A 98 5.99 7.53 -10.06
N ASP A 99 7.14 7.00 -10.51
CA ASP A 99 7.66 7.28 -11.85
C ASP A 99 6.67 6.89 -12.96
N LEU A 100 5.97 5.77 -12.79
CA LEU A 100 4.95 5.32 -13.73
C LEU A 100 3.72 6.23 -13.70
N TYR A 101 3.27 6.59 -12.49
CA TYR A 101 2.18 7.51 -12.28
C TYR A 101 2.45 8.84 -13.00
N GLU A 102 3.62 9.46 -12.80
CA GLU A 102 3.98 10.72 -13.46
C GLU A 102 3.91 10.63 -15.00
N LYS A 103 4.30 9.49 -15.57
CA LYS A 103 4.33 9.27 -17.02
C LYS A 103 2.96 8.96 -17.64
N GLN A 104 2.05 8.34 -16.88
CA GLN A 104 0.84 7.74 -17.44
C GLN A 104 -0.45 8.37 -16.91
N ARG A 105 -0.46 8.96 -15.71
CA ARG A 105 -1.66 9.44 -15.02
C ARG A 105 -2.53 10.36 -15.87
N MET A 106 -1.91 11.25 -16.65
CA MET A 106 -2.61 12.22 -17.50
C MET A 106 -3.37 11.59 -18.68
N LYS A 107 -3.18 10.30 -18.95
CA LYS A 107 -3.95 9.54 -19.96
C LYS A 107 -5.29 9.05 -19.44
N PHE A 108 -5.54 9.17 -18.14
CA PHE A 108 -6.74 8.69 -17.47
C PHE A 108 -7.58 9.86 -16.96
N LYS A 109 -8.91 9.69 -16.94
CA LYS A 109 -9.83 10.74 -16.50
C LYS A 109 -9.71 11.03 -15.01
N SER A 110 -9.38 10.02 -14.22
CA SER A 110 -9.27 10.12 -12.76
C SER A 110 -8.13 9.25 -12.22
N PHE A 111 -7.77 9.48 -10.95
CA PHE A 111 -6.83 8.62 -10.24
C PHE A 111 -7.35 7.19 -10.14
N ALA A 112 -8.65 7.04 -9.83
CA ALA A 112 -9.31 5.74 -9.74
C ALA A 112 -9.22 4.96 -11.07
N ASP A 113 -9.40 5.62 -12.22
CA ASP A 113 -9.25 4.98 -13.53
C ASP A 113 -7.81 4.52 -13.78
N PHE A 114 -6.82 5.33 -13.39
CA PHE A 114 -5.41 4.96 -13.48
C PHE A 114 -5.08 3.75 -12.59
N VAL A 115 -5.53 3.75 -11.34
CA VAL A 115 -5.31 2.63 -10.40
C VAL A 115 -5.99 1.36 -10.89
N LYS A 116 -7.23 1.46 -11.39
CA LYS A 116 -7.95 0.32 -11.97
C LYS A 116 -7.16 -0.28 -13.14
N TRP A 117 -6.72 0.54 -14.09
CA TRP A 117 -5.88 0.06 -15.18
C TRP A 117 -4.58 -0.57 -14.68
N TYR A 118 -3.91 0.07 -13.73
CA TYR A 118 -2.65 -0.41 -13.18
C TYR A 118 -2.82 -1.79 -12.52
N ASN A 119 -3.88 -1.97 -11.72
CA ASN A 119 -4.12 -3.19 -10.97
C ASN A 119 -4.62 -4.34 -11.85
N THR A 120 -5.51 -4.07 -12.82
CA THR A 120 -6.29 -5.13 -13.49
C THR A 120 -5.98 -5.31 -14.98
N VAL A 121 -5.21 -4.42 -15.60
CA VAL A 121 -4.93 -4.46 -17.06
C VAL A 121 -3.44 -4.49 -17.34
N ARG A 122 -2.65 -3.73 -16.58
CA ARG A 122 -1.21 -3.61 -16.81
C ARG A 122 -0.47 -4.83 -16.28
N TYR A 123 0.13 -5.60 -17.18
CA TYR A 123 1.11 -6.62 -16.80
C TYR A 123 2.36 -6.01 -16.18
N HIS A 124 2.94 -6.69 -15.19
CA HIS A 124 4.13 -6.22 -14.49
C HIS A 124 5.30 -7.18 -14.69
N GLU A 125 6.39 -6.74 -15.32
CA GLU A 125 7.56 -7.58 -15.60
C GLU A 125 8.16 -8.22 -14.33
N SER A 126 8.20 -7.48 -13.21
CA SER A 126 8.67 -8.05 -11.94
C SER A 126 7.73 -9.07 -11.29
N LEU A 127 6.53 -9.27 -11.82
CA LEU A 127 5.58 -10.31 -11.41
C LEU A 127 5.50 -11.42 -12.46
N ASP A 128 6.20 -11.27 -13.58
CA ASP A 128 6.22 -12.27 -14.64
C ASP A 128 6.72 -13.59 -14.09
N THR A 129 6.02 -14.66 -14.47
CA THR A 129 6.41 -16.02 -14.17
C THR A 129 6.92 -16.66 -15.45
N LYS A 130 7.60 -17.81 -15.34
CA LYS A 130 8.12 -18.51 -16.53
C LYS A 130 7.07 -18.80 -17.62
N HIS A 131 5.78 -18.80 -17.27
CA HIS A 131 4.70 -19.31 -18.12
C HIS A 131 3.57 -18.33 -18.42
N TYR A 132 3.46 -17.21 -17.71
CA TYR A 132 2.42 -16.21 -17.97
C TYR A 132 2.73 -14.87 -17.29
N LEU A 133 2.34 -13.80 -17.99
CA LEU A 133 2.34 -12.44 -17.47
C LEU A 133 1.24 -12.28 -16.41
N GLN A 134 1.54 -11.59 -15.32
CA GLN A 134 0.58 -11.31 -14.25
C GLN A 134 0.30 -9.82 -14.12
N THR A 135 -0.97 -9.48 -13.91
CA THR A 135 -1.36 -8.18 -13.36
C THR A 135 -1.08 -8.16 -11.85
N PRO A 136 -0.99 -6.97 -11.23
CA PRO A 136 -0.94 -6.88 -9.77
C PRO A 136 -2.11 -7.60 -9.09
N GLU A 137 -3.31 -7.54 -9.66
CA GLU A 137 -4.49 -8.23 -9.13
C GLU A 137 -4.33 -9.75 -9.11
N ASP A 138 -3.89 -10.33 -10.23
CA ASP A 138 -3.63 -11.77 -10.32
C ASP A 138 -2.60 -12.21 -9.26
N ALA A 139 -1.53 -11.43 -9.12
CA ALA A 139 -0.48 -11.69 -8.14
C ALA A 139 -1.01 -11.55 -6.69
N PHE A 140 -1.88 -10.59 -6.42
CA PHE A 140 -2.46 -10.38 -5.09
C PHE A 140 -3.28 -11.60 -4.67
N TRP A 141 -4.28 -11.98 -5.47
CA TRP A 141 -5.16 -13.10 -5.15
C TRP A 141 -4.43 -14.44 -5.13
N SER A 142 -3.52 -14.69 -6.07
CA SER A 142 -2.80 -15.97 -6.14
C SER A 142 -1.84 -16.17 -4.96
N ARG A 143 -1.24 -15.10 -4.43
CA ARG A 143 -0.25 -15.16 -3.34
C ARG A 143 -0.84 -15.07 -1.95
N LEU A 144 -2.15 -14.86 -1.82
CA LEU A 144 -2.81 -14.99 -0.51
C LEU A 144 -2.60 -16.40 0.06
N PRO A 145 -2.40 -16.54 1.39
CA PRO A 145 -2.42 -17.84 2.03
C PRO A 145 -3.75 -18.57 1.78
N ASP A 146 -3.71 -19.90 1.69
CA ASP A 146 -4.90 -20.68 1.32
C ASP A 146 -6.05 -20.52 2.32
N GLY A 147 -5.74 -20.37 3.61
CA GLY A 147 -6.76 -20.05 4.62
C GLY A 147 -7.46 -18.71 4.38
N CYS A 148 -6.75 -17.69 3.88
CA CYS A 148 -7.35 -16.42 3.50
C CYS A 148 -8.25 -16.58 2.27
N LYS A 149 -7.79 -17.32 1.25
CA LYS A 149 -8.60 -17.61 0.05
C LYS A 149 -9.90 -18.33 0.39
N LEU A 150 -9.83 -19.33 1.27
CA LEU A 150 -11.01 -20.06 1.75
C LEU A 150 -11.99 -19.14 2.48
N ASN A 151 -11.49 -18.28 3.37
CA ASN A 151 -12.34 -17.32 4.09
C ASN A 151 -13.02 -16.33 3.14
N VAL A 152 -12.30 -15.82 2.14
CA VAL A 152 -12.87 -14.95 1.09
C VAL A 152 -13.96 -15.68 0.32
N PHE A 153 -13.73 -16.94 -0.06
CA PHE A 153 -14.72 -17.77 -0.74
C PHE A 153 -15.98 -17.95 0.11
N LEU A 154 -15.85 -18.39 1.37
CA LEU A 154 -16.96 -18.63 2.27
C LEU A 154 -17.80 -17.36 2.49
N LYS A 155 -17.16 -16.22 2.76
CA LYS A 155 -17.88 -14.95 2.92
C LYS A 155 -18.66 -14.52 1.67
N ARG A 156 -18.13 -14.78 0.47
CA ARG A 156 -18.82 -14.45 -0.78
C ARG A 156 -20.02 -15.36 -1.02
N MET A 157 -19.91 -16.65 -0.67
CA MET A 157 -21.02 -17.59 -0.70
C MET A 157 -22.15 -17.17 0.26
N ASP A 158 -21.80 -16.74 1.47
CA ASP A 158 -22.78 -16.29 2.48
C ASP A 158 -23.45 -14.96 2.10
N ALA A 159 -22.76 -14.10 1.34
CA ALA A 159 -23.27 -12.81 0.88
C ALA A 159 -24.29 -12.92 -0.29
N GLY A 160 -24.58 -14.13 -0.78
CA GLY A 160 -25.62 -14.36 -1.80
C GLY A 160 -25.26 -13.88 -3.20
N LEU A 161 -23.99 -13.96 -3.59
CA LEU A 161 -23.55 -13.89 -4.98
C LEU A 161 -23.41 -15.29 -5.59
#